data_AF-A0A954IS62-F1
#
_entry.id   AF-A0A954IS62-F1
#
_cell.length_a   1.000
_cell.length_b   1.000
_cell.length_c   1.000
_cell.angle_alpha   90.00
_cell.angle_beta   90.00
_cell.angle_gamma   90.00
#
_symmetry.space_group_name_H-M   'P 1'
#
loop_
_entity.id
_entity.type
_entity.pdbx_description
1 polymer ?
#
loop_
_entity_poly.entity_id
_entity_poly.type
_entity_poly.pdbx_seq_one_letter_code
_entity_poly.pdbx_strand_id
1 'polypeptide(L)'
;EQLTFHPSAFQVAERLKPWLCHERRTNRWPGTKLGETLAWVRCYQITSQSMAFLQQVSGLFQWKSPHFPEDLVFYLEDGQPWLVSITHEGRWWFDRNRMDAPLAQSFLKRLRRHGVFDNSSSPIE
;
A
#
# COMPACT_ATOMS: atom_id res chain seq x y z
N GLU A 1 -18.91 6.40 10.13
CA GLU A 1 -19.45 5.14 9.56
C GLU A 1 -18.43 4.03 9.71
N GLN A 2 -18.85 2.85 10.16
CA GLN A 2 -17.98 1.67 10.17
C GLN A 2 -18.03 1.08 8.76
N LEU A 3 -16.92 1.11 8.03
CA LEU A 3 -16.83 0.53 6.68
C LEU A 3 -17.35 -0.91 6.71
N THR A 4 -18.38 -1.20 5.92
CA THR A 4 -18.89 -2.56 5.75
C THR A 4 -18.04 -3.23 4.67
N PHE A 5 -17.16 -4.14 5.08
CA PHE A 5 -16.31 -4.88 4.16
C PHE A 5 -17.09 -6.00 3.47
N HIS A 6 -16.83 -6.21 2.19
CA HIS A 6 -17.30 -7.37 1.45
C HIS A 6 -16.53 -8.63 1.91
N PRO A 7 -17.11 -9.84 1.87
CA PRO A 7 -16.43 -11.09 2.23
C PRO A 7 -15.04 -11.28 1.59
N SER A 8 -14.83 -10.76 0.38
CA SER A 8 -13.53 -10.82 -0.31
C SER A 8 -12.40 -10.11 0.46
N ALA A 9 -12.68 -9.00 1.15
CA ALA A 9 -11.66 -8.30 1.93
C ALA A 9 -11.20 -9.13 3.14
N PHE A 10 -12.10 -9.91 3.74
CA PHE A 10 -11.74 -10.85 4.80
C PHE A 10 -10.93 -12.05 4.24
N GLN A 11 -11.28 -12.54 3.06
CA GLN A 11 -10.50 -13.59 2.39
C GLN A 11 -9.06 -13.13 2.10
N VAL A 12 -8.86 -11.86 1.74
CA VAL A 12 -7.52 -11.28 1.58
C VAL A 12 -6.72 -11.39 2.88
N ALA A 13 -7.31 -10.98 4.00
CA ALA A 13 -6.66 -11.06 5.30
C ALA A 13 -6.32 -12.50 5.71
N GLU A 14 -7.23 -13.45 5.48
CA GLU A 14 -6.99 -14.87 5.77
C GLU A 14 -5.88 -15.46 4.87
N ARG A 15 -5.85 -15.10 3.58
CA ARG A 15 -4.80 -15.59 2.67
C ARG A 15 -3.43 -15.02 3.01
N LEU A 16 -3.35 -13.80 3.53
CA LEU A 16 -2.11 -13.16 3.95
C LEU A 16 -1.67 -13.51 5.38
N LYS A 17 -2.56 -14.13 6.17
CA LYS A 17 -2.31 -14.51 7.58
C LYS A 17 -0.99 -15.24 7.84
N PRO A 18 -0.49 -16.15 6.96
CA PRO A 18 0.80 -16.82 7.17
C PRO A 18 1.99 -15.86 7.27
N TRP A 19 1.88 -14.66 6.69
CA TRP A 19 2.93 -13.63 6.71
C TRP A 19 2.59 -12.47 7.66
N LEU A 20 1.53 -12.56 8.47
CA LEU A 20 1.16 -11.48 9.40
C LEU A 20 2.23 -11.36 10.50
N CYS A 21 2.91 -10.22 10.56
CA CYS A 21 3.90 -9.92 11.59
C CYS A 21 3.25 -9.31 12.83
N HIS A 22 2.38 -8.31 12.62
CA HIS A 22 1.67 -7.64 13.69
C HIS A 22 0.42 -6.94 13.17
N GLU A 23 -0.53 -6.71 14.06
CA GLU A 23 -1.70 -5.88 13.80
C GLU A 23 -1.99 -4.96 14.98
N ARG A 24 -2.55 -3.79 14.68
CA ARG A 24 -2.96 -2.81 15.69
C ARG A 24 -4.19 -2.04 15.25
N ARG A 25 -5.00 -1.62 16.21
CA ARG A 25 -6.05 -0.62 15.98
C ARG A 25 -5.47 0.77 16.21
N THR A 26 -5.59 1.64 15.22
CA THR A 26 -5.05 3.01 15.27
C THR A 26 -5.87 3.94 14.38
N ASN A 27 -5.84 5.23 14.68
CA ASN A 27 -6.34 6.26 13.77
C ASN A 27 -5.23 6.86 12.91
N ARG A 28 -4.01 6.32 12.93
CA ARG A 28 -2.87 6.84 12.17
C ARG A 28 -2.29 5.79 11.26
N TRP A 29 -2.03 6.19 10.03
CA TRP A 29 -1.18 5.47 9.10
C TRP A 29 -0.32 6.49 8.32
N PRO A 30 0.74 6.07 7.61
CA PRO A 30 1.57 7.00 6.84
C PRO A 30 0.76 7.91 5.90
N GLY A 31 0.74 9.20 6.22
CA GLY A 31 0.06 10.22 5.41
C GLY A 31 -1.46 10.36 5.57
N THR A 32 -2.09 9.64 6.51
CA THR A 32 -3.45 10.00 6.95
C THR A 32 -3.65 9.76 8.44
N LYS A 33 -4.48 10.61 9.04
CA LYS A 33 -4.99 10.44 10.39
C LYS A 33 -6.51 10.49 10.35
N LEU A 34 -7.15 9.40 10.74
CA LEU A 34 -8.59 9.36 10.97
C LEU A 34 -8.94 10.24 12.18
N GLY A 35 -10.18 10.74 12.22
CA GLY A 35 -10.71 11.49 13.35
C GLY A 35 -10.90 10.62 14.59
N GLU A 36 -12.16 10.41 14.98
CA GLU A 36 -12.53 9.67 16.20
C GLU A 36 -12.58 8.14 16.00
N THR A 37 -12.45 7.66 14.77
CA THR A 37 -12.53 6.24 14.44
C THR A 37 -11.16 5.57 14.39
N LEU A 38 -11.10 4.29 14.77
CA LEU A 38 -9.92 3.44 14.63
C LEU A 38 -10.09 2.42 13.50
N ALA A 39 -9.06 2.26 12.69
CA ALA A 39 -8.95 1.21 11.68
C ALA A 39 -7.91 0.15 12.10
N TRP A 40 -8.01 -1.03 11.49
CA TRP A 40 -6.99 -2.06 11.61
C TRP A 40 -5.84 -1.76 10.65
N VAL A 41 -4.63 -1.67 11.18
CA VAL A 41 -3.39 -1.70 10.39
C VAL A 41 -2.76 -3.07 10.60
N ARG A 42 -2.55 -3.79 9.50
CA ARG A 42 -1.93 -5.12 9.49
C ARG A 42 -0.64 -5.07 8.68
N CYS A 43 0.45 -5.49 9.31
CA CYS A 43 1.76 -5.50 8.71
C CYS A 43 2.18 -6.93 8.40
N TYR A 44 2.58 -7.16 7.17
CA TYR A 44 2.92 -8.48 6.65
C TYR A 44 4.38 -8.52 6.22
N GLN A 45 5.01 -9.69 6.38
CA GLN A 45 6.34 -9.96 5.86
C GLN A 45 6.30 -10.05 4.34
N ILE A 46 7.23 -9.35 3.68
CA ILE A 46 7.41 -9.45 2.24
C ILE A 46 8.17 -10.73 1.91
N THR A 47 7.50 -11.62 1.19
CA THR A 47 8.00 -12.87 0.61
C THR A 47 7.58 -12.97 -0.85
N SER A 48 8.21 -13.85 -1.63
CA SER A 48 7.80 -14.10 -3.01
C SER A 48 6.33 -14.50 -3.12
N GLN A 49 5.81 -15.30 -2.17
CA GLN A 49 4.41 -15.72 -2.17
C GLN A 49 3.45 -14.57 -1.80
N SER A 50 3.77 -13.77 -0.78
CA SER A 50 2.94 -12.61 -0.41
C SER A 50 2.88 -11.58 -1.55
N MET A 51 4.01 -11.35 -2.25
CA MET A 51 4.07 -10.45 -3.39
C MET A 51 3.27 -10.97 -4.58
N ALA A 52 3.36 -12.28 -4.88
CA ALA A 52 2.56 -12.90 -5.94
C ALA A 52 1.05 -12.75 -5.67
N PHE A 53 0.63 -12.80 -4.40
CA PHE A 53 -0.74 -12.52 -4.02
C PHE A 53 -1.11 -11.05 -4.25
N LEU A 54 -0.26 -10.09 -3.83
CA LEU A 54 -0.53 -8.67 -4.02
C LEU A 54 -0.67 -8.29 -5.51
N GLN A 55 0.10 -8.95 -6.37
CA GLN A 55 0.08 -8.75 -7.83
C GLN A 55 -1.21 -9.24 -8.52
N GLN A 56 -2.10 -9.96 -7.82
CA GLN A 56 -3.39 -10.37 -8.37
C GLN A 56 -4.35 -9.18 -8.54
N VAL A 57 -4.12 -8.10 -7.79
CA VAL A 57 -4.88 -6.85 -7.89
C VAL A 57 -4.17 -5.96 -8.91
N SER A 58 -4.89 -5.53 -9.96
CA SER A 58 -4.29 -4.93 -11.17
C SER A 58 -3.74 -3.51 -10.98
N GLY A 59 -3.89 -2.90 -9.81
CA GLY A 59 -3.32 -1.60 -9.52
C GLY A 59 -3.38 -1.20 -8.05
N LEU A 60 -2.52 -0.26 -7.66
CA LEU A 60 -2.42 0.26 -6.30
C LEU A 60 -3.77 0.80 -5.80
N PHE A 61 -4.47 1.60 -6.60
CA PHE A 61 -5.76 2.18 -6.24
C PHE A 61 -6.95 1.22 -6.30
N GLN A 62 -6.74 -0.02 -6.73
CA GLN A 62 -7.76 -1.07 -6.63
C GLN A 62 -7.76 -1.77 -5.27
N TRP A 63 -6.75 -1.53 -4.43
CA TRP A 63 -6.76 -1.83 -3.00
C TRP A 63 -7.68 -0.87 -2.28
N LYS A 64 -9.00 -1.08 -2.46
CA LYS A 64 -10.06 -0.20 -2.00
C LYS A 64 -11.23 -0.98 -1.42
N SER A 65 -11.83 -0.41 -0.38
CA SER A 65 -13.08 -0.88 0.21
C SER A 65 -14.22 -0.80 -0.82
N PRO A 66 -15.21 -1.71 -0.78
CA PRO A 66 -15.39 -2.78 0.21
C PRO A 66 -14.67 -4.10 -0.13
N HIS A 67 -14.09 -4.24 -1.31
CA HIS A 67 -13.63 -5.54 -1.81
C HIS A 67 -12.22 -5.93 -1.37
N PHE A 68 -11.38 -4.95 -1.06
CA PHE A 68 -10.00 -5.12 -0.60
C PHE A 68 -9.71 -4.19 0.59
N PRO A 69 -8.68 -4.49 1.40
CA PRO A 69 -8.12 -3.52 2.34
C PRO A 69 -7.64 -2.26 1.62
N GLU A 70 -7.75 -1.10 2.27
CA GLU A 70 -7.28 0.16 1.71
C GLU A 70 -5.82 0.46 2.09
N ASP A 71 -5.26 1.45 1.40
CA ASP A 71 -4.06 2.19 1.79
C ASP A 71 -2.79 1.33 1.99
N LEU A 72 -2.32 0.70 0.91
CA LEU A 72 -1.09 -0.09 0.94
C LEU A 72 0.14 0.78 1.28
N VAL A 73 1.02 0.22 2.12
CA VAL A 73 2.34 0.76 2.42
C VAL A 73 3.39 -0.35 2.29
N PHE A 74 4.51 -0.03 1.65
CA PHE A 74 5.72 -0.85 1.69
C PHE A 74 6.76 -0.16 2.57
N TYR A 75 7.41 -0.93 3.44
CA TYR A 75 8.42 -0.44 4.37
C TYR A 75 9.81 -0.96 3.99
N LEU A 76 10.84 -0.17 4.29
CA LEU A 76 12.24 -0.61 4.28
C LEU A 76 12.55 -1.42 5.54
N GLU A 77 13.71 -2.10 5.55
CA GLU A 77 14.16 -2.91 6.69
C GLU A 77 14.32 -2.10 8.00
N ASP A 78 14.57 -0.80 7.89
CA ASP A 78 14.67 0.12 9.04
C ASP A 78 13.32 0.66 9.51
N GLY A 79 12.22 0.18 8.93
CA GLY A 79 10.85 0.55 9.30
C GLY A 79 10.35 1.87 8.72
N GLN A 80 11.14 2.56 7.90
CA GLN A 80 10.65 3.76 7.20
C GLN A 80 9.76 3.38 6.01
N PRO A 81 8.65 4.11 5.76
CA PRO A 81 7.79 3.86 4.62
C PRO A 81 8.54 4.20 3.32
N TRP A 82 8.61 3.24 2.41
CA TRP A 82 9.19 3.42 1.09
C TRP A 82 8.15 3.83 0.05
N LEU A 83 7.00 3.16 0.00
CA LEU A 83 5.89 3.49 -0.88
C LEU A 83 4.63 3.61 -0.05
N VAL A 84 3.88 4.67 -0.26
CA VAL A 84 2.67 4.99 0.50
C VAL A 84 1.53 5.31 -0.47
N SER A 85 0.33 4.83 -0.20
CA SER A 85 -0.85 5.08 -1.05
C SER A 85 -2.09 5.40 -0.24
N ILE A 86 -2.71 6.54 -0.49
CA ILE A 86 -4.01 6.93 0.09
C ILE A 86 -5.05 6.65 -0.99
N THR A 87 -5.57 5.42 -1.02
CA THR A 87 -6.31 4.90 -2.17
C THR A 87 -7.61 5.65 -2.41
N HIS A 88 -8.34 6.00 -1.36
CA HIS A 88 -9.59 6.74 -1.49
C HIS A 88 -9.38 8.19 -1.98
N GLU A 89 -8.20 8.76 -1.75
CA GLU A 89 -7.80 10.07 -2.29
C GLU A 89 -7.10 9.99 -3.66
N GLY A 90 -6.80 8.79 -4.17
CA GLY A 90 -6.07 8.60 -5.42
C GLY A 90 -4.63 9.14 -5.37
N ARG A 91 -4.02 9.16 -4.17
CA ARG A 91 -2.67 9.71 -3.95
C ARG A 91 -1.68 8.62 -3.62
N TRP A 92 -0.45 8.79 -4.08
CA TRP A 92 0.66 7.92 -3.72
C TRP A 92 1.98 8.69 -3.78
N TRP A 93 2.96 8.26 -3.02
CA TRP A 93 4.35 8.72 -3.13
C TRP A 93 5.30 7.61 -2.73
N PHE A 94 6.57 7.80 -3.06
CA PHE A 94 7.62 6.88 -2.64
C PHE A 94 8.95 7.63 -2.45
N ASP A 95 9.80 7.08 -1.59
CA ASP A 95 11.14 7.62 -1.38
C ASP A 95 12.10 7.07 -2.44
N ARG A 96 12.43 7.93 -3.40
CA ARG A 96 13.37 7.63 -4.49
C ARG A 96 14.82 7.49 -4.05
N ASN A 97 15.20 8.13 -2.94
CA ASN A 97 16.60 8.21 -2.50
C ASN A 97 17.00 6.99 -1.66
N ARG A 98 16.02 6.21 -1.22
CA ARG A 98 16.23 5.06 -0.33
C ARG A 98 16.02 3.71 -0.99
N MET A 99 15.78 3.71 -2.29
CA MET A 99 15.82 2.51 -3.12
C MET A 99 17.18 2.40 -3.80
N ASP A 100 17.71 1.17 -3.88
CA ASP A 100 18.88 0.86 -4.71
C ASP A 100 18.72 1.46 -6.12
N ALA A 101 19.74 2.17 -6.62
CA ALA A 101 19.60 3.00 -7.82
C ALA A 101 19.15 2.21 -9.08
N PRO A 102 19.73 1.04 -9.40
CA PRO A 102 19.20 0.15 -10.44
C PRO A 102 17.73 -0.25 -10.26
N LEU A 103 17.32 -0.58 -9.04
CA LEU A 103 15.94 -0.96 -8.74
C LEU A 103 14.99 0.24 -8.91
N ALA A 104 15.40 1.42 -8.45
CA ALA A 104 14.66 2.67 -8.58
C ALA A 104 14.46 3.03 -10.05
N GLN A 105 15.50 2.92 -10.88
CA GLN A 105 15.42 3.17 -12.33
C GLN A 105 14.48 2.18 -13.01
N SER A 106 14.56 0.89 -12.65
CA SER A 106 13.70 -0.15 -13.21
C SER A 106 12.23 0.06 -12.83
N PHE A 107 11.98 0.44 -11.59
CA PHE A 107 10.65 0.77 -11.09
C PHE A 107 10.08 2.00 -11.80
N LEU A 108 10.83 3.10 -11.84
CA LEU A 108 10.46 4.33 -12.56
C LEU A 108 10.17 4.08 -14.04
N LYS A 109 10.99 3.26 -14.71
CA LYS A 109 10.78 2.88 -16.12
C LYS A 109 9.47 2.13 -16.32
N ARG A 110 9.11 1.21 -15.40
CA ARG A 110 7.82 0.51 -15.44
C ARG A 110 6.66 1.47 -15.21
N LEU A 111 6.76 2.35 -14.21
CA LEU A 111 5.71 3.34 -13.93
C LEU A 111 5.45 4.26 -15.13
N ARG A 112 6.50 4.76 -15.79
CA ARG A 112 6.38 5.55 -17.03
C ARG A 112 5.70 4.77 -18.15
N ARG A 113 6.08 3.50 -18.34
CA ARG A 113 5.49 2.62 -19.36
C ARG A 113 3.99 2.41 -19.15
N HIS A 114 3.53 2.42 -17.90
CA HIS A 114 2.12 2.24 -17.53
C HIS A 114 1.35 3.56 -17.38
N GLY A 115 1.92 4.70 -17.80
CA GLY A 115 1.23 5.99 -17.73
C GLY A 115 0.94 6.48 -16.31
N VAL A 116 1.65 5.95 -15.30
CA VAL A 116 1.46 6.33 -13.89
C VAL A 116 2.03 7.73 -13.60
N PHE A 117 2.91 8.22 -14.48
CA PHE A 117 3.32 9.61 -14.52
C PHE A 117 2.62 10.31 -15.70
N ASP A 118 1.56 11.06 -15.41
CA ASP A 118 1.24 12.22 -16.23
C ASP A 118 2.17 13.36 -15.78
N ASN A 119 2.53 14.27 -16.68
CA ASN A 119 3.50 15.36 -16.46
C ASN A 119 3.07 16.40 -15.37
N SER A 120 2.04 16.10 -14.58
CA SER A 120 1.42 16.98 -13.58
C SER A 120 1.64 16.55 -12.12
N SER A 121 2.24 15.39 -11.86
CA SER A 121 2.50 14.91 -10.49
C SER A 121 3.98 15.06 -10.14
N SER A 122 4.40 16.29 -9.83
CA SER A 122 5.67 16.51 -9.14
C SER A 122 5.66 15.78 -7.79
N PRO A 123 6.76 15.12 -7.39
CA PRO A 123 6.93 14.73 -6.00
C PRO A 123 6.97 16.03 -5.18
N ILE A 124 6.15 16.09 -4.14
CA ILE A 124 6.27 17.14 -3.12
C ILE A 124 7.66 16.94 -2.47
N GLU A 125 8.49 17.98 -2.54
CA GLU A 125 9.82 18.06 -1.93
C GLU A 125 9.81 17.82 -0.41
#